data_AF-B5U8B3-F1
#
_entry.id   AF-B5U8B3-F1
#
_cell.length_a   1.000
_cell.length_b   1.000
_cell.length_c   1.000
_cell.angle_alpha   90.00
_cell.angle_beta   90.00
_cell.angle_gamma   90.00
#
_symmetry.space_group_name_H-M   'P 1'
#
loop_
_entity.id
_entity.type
_entity.pdbx_description
1 polymer ?
#
loop_
_entity_poly.entity_id
_entity_poly.type
_entity_poly.pdbx_seq_one_letter_code
_entity_poly.pdbx_strand_id
1 'polypeptide(L)'
;VIVDWHVLNPGDPNAEIYKGAKDFFKEIATSFPNDYHIIYELCNEPNPNEPGVENSLDGWKKVKSFAQPIIQMHRSLGNQNIIIVGSPNWSQRPDFAIQDPINDKNVMYSVHFYSGTHKVDGYVFENMKKAFENGVPIFVTEW
;
A
#
# COMPACT_ATOMS: atom_id res chain seq x y z
N VAL A 1 16.04 -2.62 -1.36
CA VAL A 1 15.55 -1.75 -2.45
C VAL A 1 14.03 -1.87 -2.47
N ILE A 2 13.32 -0.74 -2.51
CA ILE A 2 11.86 -0.74 -2.67
C ILE A 2 11.56 -0.62 -4.16
N VAL A 3 10.74 -1.51 -4.68
CA VAL A 3 10.16 -1.44 -6.02
C VAL A 3 8.74 -0.91 -5.87
N ASP A 4 8.56 0.36 -6.19
CA ASP A 4 7.31 1.08 -6.00
C ASP A 4 6.56 1.25 -7.32
N TRP A 5 5.32 0.77 -7.33
CA TRP A 5 4.34 1.11 -8.36
C TRP A 5 3.63 2.41 -7.97
N HIS A 6 4.18 3.51 -8.48
CA HIS A 6 3.93 4.87 -8.00
C HIS A 6 2.57 5.46 -8.44
N VAL A 7 1.47 4.89 -7.93
CA VAL A 7 0.10 5.41 -8.09
C VAL A 7 0.01 6.81 -7.49
N LEU A 8 -0.56 7.75 -8.25
CA LEU A 8 -0.82 9.12 -7.82
C LEU A 8 -1.95 9.76 -8.64
N ASN A 9 -1.82 9.75 -9.96
CA ASN A 9 -2.80 10.31 -10.88
C ASN A 9 -3.10 9.31 -12.01
N PRO A 10 -4.30 8.72 -12.04
CA PRO A 10 -5.42 8.91 -11.11
C PRO A 10 -5.20 8.20 -9.75
N GLY A 11 -6.13 8.39 -8.81
CA GLY A 11 -5.99 7.91 -7.43
C GLY A 11 -6.54 6.51 -7.16
N ASP A 12 -7.31 5.92 -8.07
CA ASP A 12 -7.76 4.53 -7.98
C ASP A 12 -6.72 3.57 -8.57
N PRO A 13 -6.07 2.70 -7.78
CA PRO A 13 -5.10 1.74 -8.31
C PRO A 13 -5.75 0.70 -9.24
N ASN A 14 -7.07 0.56 -9.25
CA ASN A 14 -7.82 -0.29 -10.18
C ASN A 14 -8.13 0.41 -11.52
N ALA A 15 -7.74 1.67 -11.71
CA ALA A 15 -7.98 2.38 -12.95
C ALA A 15 -7.29 1.67 -14.14
N GLU A 16 -7.90 1.74 -15.32
CA GLU A 16 -7.45 1.05 -16.54
C GLU A 16 -5.99 1.37 -16.91
N ILE A 17 -5.51 2.58 -16.59
CA ILE A 17 -4.12 2.99 -16.82
C ILE A 17 -3.10 2.16 -16.01
N TYR A 18 -3.53 1.59 -14.87
CA TYR A 18 -2.70 0.78 -13.98
C TYR A 18 -2.85 -0.73 -14.19
N LYS A 19 -3.57 -1.18 -15.23
CA LYS A 19 -3.83 -2.62 -15.48
C LYS A 19 -2.59 -3.51 -15.59
N GLY A 20 -1.43 -2.93 -15.90
CA GLY A 20 -0.16 -3.64 -16.02
C GLY A 20 0.55 -3.97 -14.70
N ALA A 21 0.05 -3.48 -13.55
CA ALA A 21 0.74 -3.61 -12.26
C ALA A 21 1.08 -5.06 -11.90
N LYS A 22 0.12 -5.98 -12.04
CA LYS A 22 0.33 -7.40 -11.70
C LYS A 22 1.42 -8.05 -12.57
N ASP A 23 1.46 -7.74 -13.86
CA ASP A 23 2.45 -8.30 -14.78
C ASP A 23 3.84 -7.71 -14.53
N PHE A 24 3.92 -6.41 -14.24
CA PHE A 24 5.16 -5.74 -13.82
C PHE A 24 5.77 -6.41 -12.58
N PHE A 25 4.97 -6.59 -11.52
CA PHE A 25 5.45 -7.25 -10.31
C PHE A 25 5.82 -8.72 -10.54
N LYS A 26 5.09 -9.43 -11.40
CA LYS A 26 5.40 -10.80 -11.79
C LYS A 26 6.73 -10.89 -12.52
N GLU A 27 7.01 -9.97 -13.44
CA GLU A 27 8.28 -9.91 -14.17
C GLU A 27 9.45 -9.78 -13.19
N ILE A 28 9.39 -8.79 -12.29
CA ILE A 28 10.45 -8.56 -11.30
C ILE A 28 10.61 -9.75 -10.36
N ALA A 29 9.51 -10.30 -9.85
CA ALA A 29 9.54 -11.46 -8.95
C ALA A 29 10.05 -12.74 -9.63
N THR A 30 9.95 -12.84 -10.95
CA THR A 30 10.50 -13.96 -11.72
C THR A 30 11.99 -13.75 -12.02
N SER A 31 12.41 -12.51 -12.32
CA SER A 31 13.81 -12.16 -12.55
C SER A 31 14.65 -12.21 -11.28
N PHE A 32 14.06 -11.90 -10.13
CA PHE A 32 14.72 -11.85 -8.82
C PHE A 32 13.96 -12.73 -7.80
N PRO A 33 13.95 -14.07 -7.99
CA PRO A 33 13.09 -14.96 -7.22
C PRO A 33 13.46 -14.94 -5.74
N ASN A 34 12.52 -14.48 -4.91
CA ASN A 34 12.62 -14.36 -3.46
C ASN A 34 13.91 -13.66 -2.99
N ASP A 35 14.38 -12.67 -3.76
CA ASP A 35 15.57 -11.90 -3.40
C ASP A 35 15.32 -11.10 -2.12
N TYR A 36 16.07 -11.39 -1.07
CA TYR A 36 15.90 -10.78 0.26
C TYR A 36 16.16 -9.27 0.28
N HIS A 37 16.79 -8.70 -0.75
CA HIS A 37 17.01 -7.26 -0.85
C HIS A 37 15.76 -6.51 -1.32
N ILE A 38 14.77 -7.18 -1.91
CA ILE A 38 13.60 -6.52 -2.53
C ILE A 38 12.46 -6.41 -1.53
N ILE A 39 11.88 -5.20 -1.47
CA ILE A 39 10.59 -4.89 -0.86
C ILE A 39 9.69 -4.39 -2.00
N TYR A 40 8.43 -4.83 -2.05
CA TYR A 40 7.48 -4.38 -3.06
C TYR A 40 6.49 -3.40 -2.46
N GLU A 41 6.30 -2.24 -3.06
CA GLU A 41 5.27 -1.27 -2.70
C GLU A 41 4.22 -1.23 -3.83
N LEU A 42 3.01 -1.73 -3.55
CA LEU A 42 2.08 -2.08 -4.63
C LEU A 42 1.34 -0.88 -5.22
N CYS A 43 1.11 0.15 -4.41
CA CYS A 43 0.44 1.38 -4.81
C CYS A 43 0.83 2.49 -3.84
N ASN A 44 1.68 3.41 -4.32
CA ASN A 44 2.19 4.56 -3.56
C ASN A 44 1.09 5.32 -2.81
N GLU A 45 0.18 5.99 -3.53
CA GLU A 45 -0.80 6.89 -2.92
C GLU A 45 -2.21 6.73 -3.49
N PRO A 46 -2.99 5.73 -3.04
CA PRO A 46 -4.42 5.70 -3.31
C PRO A 46 -5.11 6.97 -2.79
N ASN A 47 -5.84 7.68 -3.63
CA ASN A 47 -6.35 9.02 -3.32
C ASN A 47 -7.62 9.37 -4.13
N PRO A 48 -8.28 10.53 -3.89
CA PRO A 48 -9.55 10.86 -4.54
C PRO A 48 -9.42 11.48 -5.94
N ASN A 49 -8.21 11.61 -6.51
CA ASN A 49 -8.03 12.14 -7.87
C ASN A 49 -8.70 11.21 -8.89
N GLU A 50 -9.60 11.74 -9.72
CA GLU A 50 -10.50 10.93 -10.53
C GLU A 50 -9.83 10.17 -11.70
N PRO A 51 -10.18 8.89 -11.95
CA PRO A 51 -10.97 7.99 -11.08
C PRO A 51 -10.27 7.70 -9.74
N GLY A 52 -10.96 7.91 -8.61
CA GLY A 52 -10.35 7.88 -7.27
C GLY A 52 -10.90 6.82 -6.31
N VAL A 53 -10.22 6.72 -5.16
CA VAL A 53 -10.74 6.05 -3.95
C VAL A 53 -11.14 7.08 -2.90
N GLU A 54 -12.27 6.84 -2.25
CA GLU A 54 -12.75 7.68 -1.16
C GLU A 54 -11.94 7.45 0.12
N ASN A 55 -11.88 8.47 0.99
CA ASN A 55 -11.28 8.37 2.32
C ASN A 55 -12.21 7.62 3.31
N SER A 56 -12.55 6.37 3.00
CA SER A 56 -13.53 5.53 3.71
C SER A 56 -13.10 4.06 3.72
N LEU A 57 -13.79 3.22 4.50
CA LEU A 57 -13.59 1.77 4.46
C LEU A 57 -13.91 1.18 3.07
N ASP A 58 -14.82 1.77 2.29
CA ASP A 58 -15.09 1.30 0.93
C ASP A 58 -13.97 1.66 -0.04
N GLY A 59 -13.34 2.83 0.14
CA GLY A 59 -12.07 3.15 -0.55
C GLY A 59 -10.95 2.18 -0.17
N TRP A 60 -10.85 1.82 1.11
CA TRP A 60 -9.90 0.79 1.57
C TRP A 60 -10.16 -0.58 0.91
N LYS A 61 -11.43 -1.00 0.79
CA LYS A 61 -11.78 -2.26 0.09
C LYS A 61 -11.32 -2.25 -1.37
N LYS A 62 -11.39 -1.11 -2.07
CA LYS A 62 -10.86 -0.98 -3.44
C LYS A 62 -9.33 -1.15 -3.49
N VAL A 63 -8.61 -0.60 -2.51
CA VAL A 63 -7.15 -0.78 -2.41
C VAL A 63 -6.82 -2.26 -2.14
N LYS A 64 -7.55 -2.91 -1.23
CA LYS A 64 -7.39 -4.35 -0.96
C LYS A 64 -7.68 -5.22 -2.18
N SER A 65 -8.73 -4.92 -2.94
CA SER A 65 -9.08 -5.70 -4.14
C SER A 65 -8.00 -5.62 -5.21
N PHE A 66 -7.28 -4.50 -5.29
CA PHE A 66 -6.10 -4.35 -6.14
C PHE A 66 -4.91 -5.16 -5.61
N ALA A 67 -4.60 -5.04 -4.31
CA ALA A 67 -3.39 -5.61 -3.72
C ALA A 67 -3.43 -7.14 -3.59
N GLN A 68 -4.56 -7.72 -3.16
CA GLN A 68 -4.64 -9.16 -2.82
C GLN A 68 -4.28 -10.11 -3.98
N PRO A 69 -4.73 -9.89 -5.23
CA PRO A 69 -4.34 -10.74 -6.36
C PRO A 69 -2.84 -10.67 -6.71
N ILE A 70 -2.17 -9.55 -6.41
CA ILE A 70 -0.74 -9.36 -6.63
C ILE A 70 0.04 -10.07 -5.52
N ILE A 71 -0.36 -9.89 -4.26
CA ILE A 71 0.21 -10.58 -3.10
C ILE A 71 0.10 -12.10 -3.27
N GLN A 72 -1.09 -12.61 -3.61
CA GLN A 72 -1.31 -14.04 -3.83
C GLN A 72 -0.39 -14.58 -4.94
N MET A 73 -0.17 -13.81 -6.01
CA MET A 73 0.73 -14.18 -7.09
C MET A 73 2.19 -14.26 -6.60
N HIS A 74 2.69 -13.28 -5.84
CA HIS A 74 4.02 -13.35 -5.22
C HIS A 74 4.17 -14.59 -4.35
N ARG A 75 3.21 -14.84 -3.45
CA ARG A 75 3.27 -15.98 -2.53
C ARG A 75 3.19 -17.32 -3.28
N SER A 76 2.38 -17.42 -4.34
CA SER A 76 2.31 -18.63 -5.17
C SER A 76 3.60 -18.93 -5.92
N LEU A 77 4.40 -17.90 -6.23
CA LEU A 77 5.73 -18.03 -6.84
C LEU A 77 6.83 -18.31 -5.80
N GLY A 78 6.49 -18.42 -4.50
CA GLY A 78 7.44 -18.67 -3.42
C GLY A 78 8.10 -17.42 -2.84
N ASN A 79 7.73 -16.22 -3.28
CA ASN A 79 8.30 -14.96 -2.78
C ASN A 79 7.77 -14.63 -1.38
N GLN A 80 8.69 -14.50 -0.41
CA GLN A 80 8.41 -14.17 0.99
C GLN A 80 8.77 -12.72 1.34
N ASN A 81 9.07 -11.90 0.33
CA ASN A 81 9.40 -10.48 0.49
C ASN A 81 8.36 -9.72 1.33
N ILE A 82 8.83 -8.68 2.02
CA ILE A 82 7.94 -7.66 2.58
C ILE A 82 7.18 -7.00 1.44
N ILE A 83 5.88 -6.85 1.62
CA ILE A 83 5.02 -6.11 0.71
C ILE A 83 4.39 -4.95 1.48
N ILE A 84 4.55 -3.73 0.97
CA ILE A 84 3.96 -2.51 1.52
C ILE A 84 2.74 -2.15 0.67
N VAL A 85 1.62 -1.85 1.32
CA VAL A 85 0.37 -1.46 0.66
C VAL A 85 -0.05 -0.08 1.12
N GLY A 86 -0.28 0.83 0.17
CA GLY A 86 -0.83 2.15 0.42
C GLY A 86 -2.25 2.11 0.98
N SER A 87 -2.77 3.28 1.33
CA SER A 87 -4.13 3.43 1.85
C SER A 87 -4.79 4.70 1.31
N PRO A 88 -6.12 4.87 1.43
CA PRO A 88 -6.80 6.07 0.95
C PRO A 88 -6.21 7.37 1.51
N ASN A 89 -6.52 8.47 0.83
CA ASN A 89 -6.11 9.83 1.20
C ASN A 89 -4.58 10.00 1.17
N TRP A 90 -3.94 9.58 0.07
CA TRP A 90 -2.49 9.66 -0.14
C TRP A 90 -1.71 8.90 0.93
N SER A 91 -2.11 7.64 1.16
CA SER A 91 -1.49 6.77 2.16
C SER A 91 -1.42 7.41 3.55
N GLN A 92 -2.53 8.00 4.01
CA GLN A 92 -2.64 8.60 5.35
C GLN A 92 -3.55 7.81 6.29
N ARG A 93 -4.03 6.65 5.84
CA ARG A 93 -5.06 5.84 6.51
C ARG A 93 -4.64 4.40 6.81
N PRO A 94 -3.46 4.16 7.42
CA PRO A 94 -3.08 2.81 7.85
C PRO A 94 -4.05 2.25 8.91
N ASP A 95 -4.83 3.12 9.57
CA ASP A 95 -5.83 2.75 10.58
C ASP A 95 -7.00 1.93 10.03
N PHE A 96 -7.25 1.92 8.71
CA PHE A 96 -8.26 1.03 8.12
C PHE A 96 -7.87 -0.46 8.22
N ALA A 97 -6.58 -0.76 8.28
CA ALA A 97 -6.09 -2.14 8.45
C ALA A 97 -6.40 -2.73 9.83
N ILE A 98 -6.82 -1.91 10.82
CA ILE A 98 -7.28 -2.41 12.13
C ILE A 98 -8.56 -3.25 11.96
N GLN A 99 -9.49 -2.76 11.13
CA GLN A 99 -10.81 -3.38 10.97
C GLN A 99 -10.82 -4.47 9.90
N ASP A 100 -10.03 -4.28 8.84
CA ASP A 100 -10.04 -5.19 7.69
C ASP A 100 -8.62 -5.37 7.13
N PRO A 101 -7.70 -6.03 7.86
CA PRO A 101 -6.33 -6.24 7.41
C PRO A 101 -6.27 -7.18 6.19
N ILE A 102 -5.17 -7.11 5.43
CA ILE A 102 -4.80 -8.16 4.48
C ILE A 102 -4.24 -9.34 5.27
N ASN A 103 -4.77 -10.54 5.03
CA ASN A 103 -4.33 -11.77 5.71
C ASN A 103 -3.02 -12.32 5.10
N ASP A 104 -1.91 -11.62 5.32
CA ASP A 104 -0.56 -12.04 4.97
C ASP A 104 0.41 -11.56 6.06
N LYS A 105 1.26 -12.47 6.55
CA LYS A 105 2.17 -12.21 7.69
C LYS A 105 3.29 -11.20 7.39
N ASN A 106 3.59 -10.95 6.11
CA ASN A 106 4.70 -10.12 5.65
C ASN A 106 4.19 -8.86 4.91
N VAL A 107 2.93 -8.47 5.15
CA VAL A 107 2.38 -7.20 4.66
C VAL A 107 2.54 -6.11 5.71
N MET A 108 2.99 -4.94 5.26
CA MET A 108 3.03 -3.68 6.00
C MET A 108 2.14 -2.64 5.30
N TYR A 109 1.77 -1.57 5.99
CA TYR A 109 0.92 -0.50 5.46
C TYR A 109 1.71 0.81 5.45
N SER A 110 1.66 1.54 4.34
CA SER A 110 2.40 2.81 4.26
C SER A 110 1.70 3.94 5.01
N VAL A 111 2.51 4.89 5.48
CA VAL A 111 2.03 6.21 5.87
C VAL A 111 2.91 7.29 5.26
N HIS A 112 2.32 8.28 4.59
CA HIS A 112 3.05 9.40 3.99
C HIS A 112 2.73 10.71 4.70
N PHE A 113 3.74 11.55 4.93
CA PHE A 113 3.53 12.85 5.56
C PHE A 113 4.57 13.88 5.13
N TYR A 114 4.12 15.06 4.68
CA TYR A 114 5.01 16.22 4.51
C TYR A 114 5.00 17.11 5.74
N SER A 115 6.13 17.28 6.43
CA SER A 115 6.23 18.00 7.72
C SER A 115 5.80 19.49 7.67
N GLY A 116 5.80 20.11 6.48
CA GLY A 116 5.22 21.43 6.25
C GLY A 116 3.71 21.49 6.49
N THR A 117 3.01 20.40 6.14
CA THR A 117 1.54 20.28 6.14
C THR A 117 1.03 19.44 7.32
N HIS A 118 1.68 18.30 7.59
CA HIS A 118 1.25 17.33 8.59
C HIS A 118 2.12 17.45 9.84
N LYS A 119 1.51 17.77 10.98
CA LYS A 119 2.19 17.95 12.26
C LYS A 119 2.06 16.69 13.13
N VAL A 120 3.02 16.50 14.02
CA VAL A 120 2.87 15.58 15.17
C VAL A 120 1.61 15.98 15.94
N ASP A 121 0.89 14.99 16.48
CA ASP A 121 -0.44 15.12 17.10
C ASP A 121 -1.55 15.61 16.14
N GLY A 122 -1.25 15.71 14.84
CA GLY A 122 -2.21 16.02 13.79
C GLY A 122 -2.85 14.76 13.18
N TYR A 123 -3.73 14.98 12.19
CA TYR A 123 -4.54 13.93 11.58
C TYR A 123 -3.75 12.68 11.12
N VAL A 124 -2.70 12.86 10.31
CA VAL A 124 -1.90 11.74 9.79
C VAL A 124 -1.15 11.02 10.91
N PHE A 125 -0.59 11.78 11.86
CA PHE A 125 0.13 11.23 12.99
C PHE A 125 -0.77 10.39 13.90
N GLU A 126 -1.97 10.89 14.23
CA GLU A 126 -2.93 10.17 15.07
C GLU A 126 -3.47 8.91 14.37
N ASN A 127 -3.69 8.93 13.04
CA ASN A 127 -4.06 7.72 12.30
C ASN A 127 -2.95 6.66 12.34
N MET A 128 -1.69 7.08 12.11
CA MET A 128 -0.52 6.21 12.22
C MET A 128 -0.39 5.62 13.62
N LYS A 129 -0.44 6.46 14.66
CA LYS A 129 -0.33 6.06 16.05
C LYS A 129 -1.43 5.07 16.43
N LYS A 130 -2.68 5.34 16.06
CA LYS A 130 -3.81 4.44 16.29
C LYS A 130 -3.59 3.07 15.64
N ALA A 131 -3.12 3.03 14.39
CA ALA A 131 -2.79 1.79 13.70
C ALA A 131 -1.68 1.00 14.43
N PHE A 132 -0.59 1.69 14.80
CA PHE A 132 0.54 1.11 15.52
C PHE A 132 0.13 0.52 16.88
N GLU A 133 -0.63 1.27 17.68
CA GLU A 133 -1.13 0.83 18.99
C GLU A 133 -2.07 -0.38 18.90
N ASN A 134 -2.70 -0.61 17.74
CA ASN A 134 -3.54 -1.79 17.46
C ASN A 134 -2.79 -2.91 16.71
N GLY A 135 -1.45 -2.86 16.67
CA GLY A 135 -0.60 -3.93 16.14
C GLY A 135 -0.49 -3.97 14.62
N VAL A 136 -0.90 -2.91 13.91
CA VAL A 136 -0.72 -2.79 12.46
C VAL A 136 0.76 -2.51 12.16
N PRO A 137 1.43 -3.30 11.31
CA PRO A 137 2.81 -3.04 10.90
C PRO A 137 2.86 -1.87 9.89
N ILE A 138 3.54 -0.79 10.27
CA ILE A 138 3.61 0.46 9.48
C ILE A 138 5.02 0.67 8.94
N PHE A 139 5.12 1.18 7.71
CA PHE A 139 6.38 1.63 7.11
C PHE A 139 6.18 3.02 6.48
N VAL A 140 7.03 4.01 6.79
CA VAL A 140 7.00 5.32 6.11
C VAL A 140 7.81 5.21 4.82
N THR A 141 7.15 5.07 3.67
CA THR A 141 7.81 4.94 2.35
C THR A 141 8.09 6.30 1.70
N GLU A 142 7.35 7.35 2.07
CA GLU A 142 7.53 8.73 1.61
C GLU A 142 7.26 9.76 2.74
N TRP A 143 7.99 10.89 2.76
CA TRP A 143 7.80 11.99 3.72
C TRP A 143 8.39 13.34 3.25
#